data_AF-A0A969S0D8-F1
#
_entry.id   AF-A0A969S0D8-F1
#
_cell.length_a   1.000
_cell.length_b   1.000
_cell.length_c   1.000
_cell.angle_alpha   90.00
_cell.angle_beta   90.00
_cell.angle_gamma   90.00
#
_symmetry.space_group_name_H-M   'P 1'
#
loop_
_entity.id
_entity.type
_entity.pdbx_description
1 polymer ?
#
loop_
_entity_poly.entity_id
_entity_poly.type
_entity_poly.pdbx_seq_one_letter_code
_entity_poly.pdbx_strand_id
1 'polypeptide(L)'
;MGSNFFKRIFVITILYSAAIASVSAADIVIGQSAPLTGGNAELGNDIRRGANAYFSKINDAGGVNGSKIRFITLDDKNDAKTAGENARLLIQNEKAIALFGFASATVSLPAMPHVLANKVPFFAPFTGADTIRKQNDFVYTIRATYNE
;
A
#
# COMPACT_ATOMS: atom_id res chain seq x y z
N MET A 1 -37.99 -4.98 43.44
CA MET A 1 -37.33 -4.64 42.15
C MET A 1 -37.89 -5.57 41.07
N GLY A 2 -38.64 -5.04 40.10
CA GLY A 2 -39.39 -5.87 39.15
C GLY A 2 -38.51 -6.55 38.09
N SER A 3 -38.90 -7.73 37.62
CA SER A 3 -38.20 -8.54 36.60
C SER A 3 -37.89 -7.78 35.30
N ASN A 4 -38.66 -6.72 35.01
CA ASN A 4 -38.46 -5.82 33.88
C ASN A 4 -37.21 -4.94 34.01
N PHE A 5 -36.71 -4.70 35.22
CA PHE A 5 -35.49 -3.91 35.48
C PHE A 5 -34.24 -4.68 35.05
N PHE A 6 -34.14 -5.97 35.42
CA PHE A 6 -33.04 -6.85 35.01
C PHE A 6 -33.05 -7.15 33.50
N LYS A 7 -34.23 -7.32 32.89
CA LYS A 7 -34.36 -7.46 31.43
C LYS A 7 -33.87 -6.22 30.69
N ARG A 8 -34.17 -5.01 31.19
CA ARG A 8 -33.71 -3.75 30.58
C ARG A 8 -32.19 -3.57 30.69
N ILE A 9 -31.60 -3.89 31.85
CA ILE A 9 -30.15 -3.84 32.03
C ILE A 9 -29.43 -4.83 31.11
N PHE A 10 -29.95 -6.06 30.99
CA PHE A 10 -29.35 -7.09 30.13
C PHE A 10 -29.40 -6.71 28.63
N VAL A 11 -30.49 -6.09 28.18
CA VAL A 11 -30.62 -5.59 26.79
C VAL A 11 -29.67 -4.42 26.52
N ILE A 12 -29.49 -3.50 27.49
CA ILE A 12 -28.58 -2.35 27.33
C ILE A 12 -27.12 -2.81 27.25
N THR A 13 -26.71 -3.83 28.03
CA THR A 13 -25.34 -4.36 27.97
C THR A 13 -25.04 -5.05 26.63
N ILE A 14 -25.99 -5.81 26.07
CA ILE A 14 -25.83 -6.45 24.75
C ILE A 14 -25.69 -5.42 23.63
N LEU A 15 -26.49 -4.34 23.67
CA LEU A 15 -26.42 -3.26 22.69
C LEU A 15 -25.09 -2.47 22.78
N TYR A 16 -24.55 -2.30 23.99
CA TYR A 16 -23.26 -1.64 24.19
C TYR A 16 -22.08 -2.49 23.68
N SER A 17 -22.11 -3.82 23.89
CA SER A 17 -21.09 -4.73 23.37
C SER A 17 -21.14 -4.85 21.84
N ALA A 18 -22.33 -4.76 21.22
CA ALA A 18 -22.47 -4.78 19.77
C ALA A 18 -22.00 -3.47 19.11
N ALA A 19 -22.11 -2.32 19.80
CA ALA A 19 -21.65 -1.03 19.28
C ALA A 19 -20.11 -0.89 19.26
N ILE A 20 -19.38 -1.65 20.10
CA ILE A 20 -17.91 -1.66 20.12
C ILE A 20 -17.34 -2.56 19.02
N ALA A 21 -18.14 -3.46 18.44
CA ALA A 21 -17.65 -4.50 17.54
C ALA A 21 -17.54 -4.11 16.05
N SER A 22 -17.89 -2.88 15.65
CA SER A 22 -18.03 -2.58 14.20
C SER A 22 -17.65 -1.16 13.78
N VAL A 23 -16.61 -0.55 14.38
CA VAL A 23 -15.88 0.48 13.61
C VAL A 23 -15.00 -0.27 12.63
N SER A 24 -15.51 -0.49 11.41
CA SER A 24 -14.67 -0.97 10.30
C SER A 24 -13.53 0.02 10.15
N ALA A 25 -12.32 -0.39 10.54
CA ALA A 25 -11.13 0.43 10.39
C ALA A 25 -10.92 0.69 8.89
N ALA A 26 -10.61 1.93 8.52
CA ALA A 26 -10.35 2.27 7.11
C ALA A 26 -9.18 1.42 6.58
N ASP A 27 -9.29 0.97 5.33
CA ASP A 27 -8.26 0.16 4.70
C ASP A 27 -6.95 0.96 4.53
N ILE A 28 -5.82 0.32 4.83
CA ILE A 28 -4.49 0.86 4.58
C ILE A 28 -4.14 0.61 3.12
N VAL A 29 -4.16 1.66 2.29
CA VAL A 29 -3.87 1.52 0.86
C VAL A 29 -2.36 1.65 0.60
N ILE A 30 -1.77 0.64 -0.04
CA ILE A 30 -0.39 0.64 -0.53
C ILE A 30 -0.44 0.51 -2.05
N GLY A 31 0.20 1.44 -2.76
CA GLY A 31 0.19 1.49 -4.22
C GLY A 31 1.45 0.93 -4.86
N GLN A 32 1.32 0.26 -6.00
CA GLN A 32 2.41 -0.19 -6.84
C GLN A 32 2.12 0.12 -8.30
N SER A 33 3.11 0.64 -9.03
CA SER A 33 3.16 0.59 -10.48
C SER A 33 4.18 -0.46 -10.87
N ALA A 34 3.78 -1.42 -11.72
CA ALA A 34 4.67 -2.47 -12.18
C ALA A 34 4.33 -2.86 -13.63
N PRO A 35 5.29 -3.42 -14.40
CA PRO A 35 5.01 -3.98 -15.70
C PRO A 35 4.27 -5.31 -15.50
N LEU A 36 2.95 -5.29 -15.65
CA LEU A 36 2.13 -6.49 -15.52
C LEU A 36 1.90 -7.17 -16.86
N THR A 37 2.11 -6.43 -17.95
CA THR A 37 2.06 -6.91 -19.34
C THR A 37 3.32 -6.52 -20.12
N GLY A 38 3.51 -7.11 -21.30
CA GLY A 38 4.67 -6.86 -22.16
C GLY A 38 5.94 -7.63 -21.77
N GLY A 39 7.09 -7.22 -22.32
CA GLY A 39 8.35 -7.97 -22.20
C GLY A 39 8.89 -8.12 -20.78
N ASN A 40 8.52 -7.22 -19.87
CA ASN A 40 8.95 -7.24 -18.46
C ASN A 40 7.86 -7.79 -17.51
N ALA A 41 6.79 -8.37 -18.05
CA ALA A 41 5.64 -8.85 -17.28
C ALA A 41 6.01 -9.88 -16.21
N GLU A 42 6.93 -10.79 -16.51
CA GLU A 42 7.34 -11.84 -15.57
C GLU A 42 7.90 -11.24 -14.29
N LEU A 43 8.91 -10.37 -14.40
CA LEU A 43 9.52 -9.66 -13.28
C LEU A 43 8.49 -8.86 -12.48
N GLY A 44 7.66 -8.04 -13.14
CA GLY A 44 6.68 -7.22 -12.44
C GLY A 44 5.63 -8.07 -11.70
N ASN A 45 5.21 -9.18 -12.30
CA ASN A 45 4.30 -10.11 -11.65
C ASN A 45 4.95 -10.87 -10.49
N ASP A 46 6.22 -11.22 -10.55
CA ASP A 46 6.93 -11.85 -9.42
C ASP A 46 7.03 -10.91 -8.21
N ILE A 47 7.42 -9.65 -8.44
CA ILE A 47 7.48 -8.64 -7.38
C ILE A 47 6.08 -8.46 -6.75
N ARG A 48 5.04 -8.32 -7.59
CA ARG A 48 3.64 -8.20 -7.14
C ARG A 48 3.18 -9.42 -6.36
N ARG A 49 3.51 -10.64 -6.81
CA ARG A 49 3.14 -11.89 -6.13
C ARG A 49 3.77 -11.97 -4.74
N GLY A 50 5.06 -11.69 -4.61
CA GLY A 50 5.75 -11.71 -3.32
C GLY A 50 5.16 -10.70 -2.33
N ALA A 51 4.91 -9.47 -2.80
CA ALA A 51 4.27 -8.43 -1.99
C ALA A 51 2.87 -8.83 -1.52
N ASN A 52 2.03 -9.33 -2.44
CA ASN A 52 0.69 -9.80 -2.11
C ASN A 52 0.72 -10.95 -1.09
N ALA A 53 1.60 -11.95 -1.27
CA ALA A 53 1.71 -13.06 -0.32
C ALA A 53 1.99 -12.57 1.11
N TYR A 54 2.87 -11.57 1.26
CA TYR A 54 3.16 -10.97 2.56
C TYR A 54 1.98 -10.18 3.13
N PHE A 55 1.39 -9.27 2.34
CA PHE A 55 0.26 -8.46 2.82
C PHE A 55 -0.98 -9.29 3.12
N SER A 56 -1.26 -10.33 2.33
CA SER A 56 -2.31 -11.32 2.60
C SER A 56 -2.06 -12.01 3.94
N LYS A 57 -0.84 -12.47 4.22
CA LYS A 57 -0.50 -13.06 5.52
C LYS A 57 -0.78 -12.09 6.69
N ILE A 58 -0.43 -10.82 6.55
CA ILE A 58 -0.72 -9.79 7.58
C ILE A 58 -2.23 -9.61 7.76
N ASN A 59 -2.96 -9.54 6.65
CA ASN A 59 -4.41 -9.44 6.68
C ASN A 59 -5.04 -10.66 7.35
N ASP A 60 -4.60 -11.87 7.03
CA ASP A 60 -5.11 -13.11 7.62
C ASP A 60 -4.85 -13.17 9.13
N ALA A 61 -3.78 -12.54 9.62
CA ALA A 61 -3.48 -12.38 11.03
C ALA A 61 -4.28 -11.26 11.75
N GLY A 62 -5.29 -10.68 11.10
CA GLY A 62 -6.14 -9.63 11.65
C GLY A 62 -5.80 -8.21 11.18
N GLY A 63 -4.81 -8.05 10.29
CA GLY A 63 -4.39 -6.75 9.76
C GLY A 63 -3.52 -5.96 10.74
N VAL A 64 -3.34 -4.67 10.45
CA VAL A 64 -2.58 -3.73 11.29
C VAL A 64 -3.55 -2.97 12.18
N ASN A 65 -3.53 -3.25 13.48
CA ASN A 65 -4.48 -2.67 14.45
C ASN A 65 -5.96 -2.83 14.02
N GLY A 66 -6.29 -3.96 13.36
CA GLY A 66 -7.63 -4.24 12.83
C GLY A 66 -7.90 -3.70 11.42
N SER A 67 -7.07 -2.81 10.88
CA SER A 67 -7.15 -2.35 9.48
C SER A 67 -6.53 -3.36 8.52
N LYS A 68 -7.22 -3.66 7.42
CA LYS A 68 -6.66 -4.48 6.34
C LYS A 68 -5.80 -3.64 5.41
N ILE A 69 -4.74 -4.25 4.88
CA ILE A 69 -3.90 -3.69 3.82
C ILE A 69 -4.55 -3.99 2.48
N ARG A 70 -4.83 -2.94 1.71
CA ARG A 70 -5.19 -3.03 0.30
C ARG A 70 -3.98 -2.71 -0.56
N PHE A 71 -3.39 -3.74 -1.14
CA PHE A 71 -2.30 -3.60 -2.09
C PHE A 71 -2.86 -3.44 -3.51
N ILE A 72 -2.76 -2.22 -4.06
CA ILE A 72 -3.27 -1.89 -5.39
C ILE A 72 -2.11 -1.78 -6.36
N THR A 73 -2.11 -2.63 -7.38
CA THR A 73 -1.09 -2.60 -8.44
C THR A 73 -1.70 -2.16 -9.76
N LEU A 74 -1.09 -1.16 -10.41
CA LEU A 74 -1.45 -0.69 -11.74
C LEU A 74 -0.37 -1.12 -12.75
N ASP A 75 -0.80 -1.51 -13.95
CA ASP A 75 0.10 -1.87 -15.04
C ASP A 75 0.71 -0.62 -15.68
N ASP A 76 2.03 -0.50 -15.66
CA ASP A 76 2.76 0.55 -16.40
C ASP A 76 3.31 0.11 -17.74
N LYS A 77 3.26 -1.19 -18.06
CA LYS A 77 3.82 -1.74 -19.32
C LYS A 77 5.31 -1.38 -19.53
N ASN A 78 6.03 -1.10 -18.44
CA ASN A 78 7.40 -0.59 -18.46
C ASN A 78 7.54 0.79 -19.15
N ASP A 79 6.48 1.58 -19.19
CA ASP A 79 6.48 2.96 -19.72
C ASP A 79 6.60 4.00 -18.59
N ALA A 80 7.53 4.93 -18.75
CA ALA A 80 7.83 5.94 -17.74
C ALA A 80 6.66 6.92 -17.53
N LYS A 81 5.98 7.32 -18.60
CA LYS A 81 4.85 8.27 -18.52
C LYS A 81 3.67 7.61 -17.82
N THR A 82 3.35 6.36 -18.16
CA THR A 82 2.31 5.58 -17.48
C THR A 82 2.63 5.37 -16.01
N ALA A 83 3.88 5.06 -15.65
CA ALA A 83 4.26 4.91 -14.24
C ALA A 83 4.09 6.19 -13.41
N GLY A 84 4.40 7.36 -13.98
CA GLY A 84 4.14 8.65 -13.34
C GLY A 84 2.65 8.91 -13.11
N GLU A 85 1.81 8.67 -14.12
CA GLU A 85 0.35 8.79 -13.98
C GLU A 85 -0.22 7.78 -12.98
N ASN A 86 0.27 6.54 -12.98
CA ASN A 86 -0.11 5.53 -11.99
C ASN A 86 0.21 6.00 -10.57
N ALA A 87 1.41 6.55 -10.34
CA ALA A 87 1.78 7.11 -9.03
C ALA A 87 0.83 8.23 -8.60
N ARG A 88 0.49 9.15 -9.51
CA ARG A 88 -0.48 10.21 -9.25
C ARG A 88 -1.86 9.65 -8.90
N LEU A 89 -2.38 8.68 -9.67
CA LEU A 89 -3.69 8.05 -9.43
C LEU A 89 -3.71 7.30 -8.10
N LEU A 90 -2.68 6.52 -7.80
CA LEU A 90 -2.55 5.79 -6.53
C LEU A 90 -2.60 6.74 -5.34
N ILE A 91 -1.84 7.84 -5.38
CA ILE A 91 -1.79 8.81 -4.29
C ILE A 91 -3.09 9.61 -4.18
N GLN A 92 -3.54 10.20 -5.30
CA GLN A 92 -4.61 11.19 -5.28
C GLN A 92 -6.01 10.57 -5.28
N ASN A 93 -6.20 9.48 -6.03
CA ASN A 93 -7.51 8.86 -6.21
C ASN A 93 -7.69 7.70 -5.23
N GLU A 94 -6.77 6.74 -5.23
CA GLU A 94 -6.84 5.56 -4.35
C GLU A 94 -6.43 5.86 -2.91
N LYS A 95 -5.91 7.06 -2.63
CA LYS A 95 -5.47 7.49 -1.30
C LYS A 95 -4.39 6.58 -0.71
N ALA A 96 -3.48 6.09 -1.55
CA ALA A 96 -2.34 5.31 -1.12
C ALA A 96 -1.50 6.11 -0.12
N ILE A 97 -1.31 5.54 1.07
CA ILE A 97 -0.50 6.16 2.13
C ILE A 97 1.00 5.92 1.92
N ALA A 98 1.35 4.97 1.04
CA ALA A 98 2.70 4.67 0.62
C ALA A 98 2.70 4.08 -0.79
N LEU A 99 3.77 4.34 -1.53
CA LEU A 99 4.11 3.60 -2.75
C LEU A 99 5.15 2.52 -2.42
N PHE A 100 5.07 1.38 -3.10
CA PHE A 100 5.93 0.23 -2.84
C PHE A 100 6.41 -0.43 -4.13
N GLY A 101 7.71 -0.72 -4.22
CA GLY A 101 8.21 -1.80 -5.06
C GLY A 101 8.03 -1.63 -6.57
N PHE A 102 8.20 -0.42 -7.13
CA PHE A 102 8.16 -0.25 -8.59
C PHE A 102 9.38 -0.93 -9.23
N ALA A 103 9.18 -1.63 -10.34
CA ALA A 103 10.07 -2.71 -10.79
C ALA A 103 11.45 -2.28 -11.33
N SER A 104 11.69 -0.98 -11.57
CA SER A 104 12.97 -0.47 -12.08
C SER A 104 13.12 1.03 -11.84
N ALA A 105 14.32 1.58 -12.08
CA ALA A 105 14.55 3.02 -12.03
C ALA A 105 13.72 3.77 -13.09
N THR A 106 13.55 3.19 -14.28
CA THR A 106 12.78 3.77 -15.39
C THR A 106 11.35 4.10 -14.99
N VAL A 107 10.69 3.20 -14.24
CA VAL A 107 9.32 3.42 -13.77
C VAL A 107 9.26 4.10 -12.39
N SER A 108 10.33 4.06 -11.60
CA SER A 108 10.36 4.70 -10.28
C SER A 108 10.62 6.20 -10.34
N LEU A 109 11.51 6.69 -11.21
CA LEU A 109 11.85 8.11 -11.32
C LEU A 109 10.62 9.02 -11.57
N PRO A 110 9.68 8.66 -12.48
CA PRO A 110 8.48 9.47 -12.73
C PRO A 110 7.54 9.62 -11.52
N ALA A 111 7.62 8.75 -10.52
CA ALA A 111 6.81 8.87 -9.31
C ALA A 111 7.32 9.96 -8.35
N MET A 112 8.59 10.35 -8.44
CA MET A 112 9.26 11.22 -7.46
C MET A 112 8.58 12.58 -7.26
N PRO A 113 8.14 13.31 -8.31
CA PRO A 113 7.46 14.60 -8.12
C PRO A 113 6.15 14.44 -7.33
N HIS A 114 5.41 13.35 -7.56
CA HIS A 114 4.16 13.07 -6.85
C HIS A 114 4.39 12.67 -5.41
N VAL A 115 5.42 11.86 -5.15
CA VAL A 115 5.87 11.48 -3.80
C VAL A 115 6.22 12.70 -2.97
N LEU A 116 7.06 13.59 -3.51
CA LEU A 116 7.50 14.81 -2.82
C LEU A 116 6.33 15.79 -2.60
N ALA A 117 5.54 16.07 -3.63
CA ALA A 117 4.43 17.02 -3.54
C ALA A 117 3.36 16.61 -2.51
N ASN A 118 3.14 15.30 -2.35
CA ASN A 118 2.11 14.77 -1.45
C ASN A 118 2.69 14.24 -0.12
N LYS A 119 4.02 14.27 0.06
CA LYS A 119 4.72 13.72 1.24
C LYS A 119 4.36 12.25 1.52
N VAL A 120 4.18 11.47 0.46
CA VAL A 120 3.84 10.05 0.54
C VAL A 120 5.12 9.23 0.47
N PRO A 121 5.45 8.41 1.48
CA PRO A 121 6.63 7.54 1.44
C PRO A 121 6.63 6.63 0.20
N PHE A 122 7.75 6.60 -0.51
CA PHE A 122 8.04 5.61 -1.53
C PHE A 122 9.06 4.62 -1.00
N PHE A 123 8.56 3.46 -0.59
CA PHE A 123 9.34 2.42 0.04
C PHE A 123 9.82 1.37 -0.97
N ALA A 124 11.08 0.99 -0.85
CA ALA A 124 11.72 -0.12 -1.54
C ALA A 124 11.49 -0.15 -3.08
N PRO A 125 11.74 0.93 -3.84
CA PRO A 125 11.80 0.82 -5.29
C PRO A 125 12.79 -0.29 -5.69
N PHE A 126 12.40 -1.15 -6.64
CA PHE A 126 13.14 -2.36 -7.01
C PHE A 126 14.29 -2.02 -7.96
N THR A 127 15.30 -1.31 -7.45
CA THR A 127 16.48 -0.93 -8.23
C THR A 127 17.65 -0.58 -7.32
N GLY A 128 18.87 -0.82 -7.81
CA GLY A 128 20.11 -0.37 -7.19
C GLY A 128 20.61 0.98 -7.69
N ALA A 129 19.87 1.65 -8.59
CA ALA A 129 20.32 2.88 -9.24
C ALA A 129 20.48 4.04 -8.26
N ASP A 130 21.63 4.71 -8.31
CA ASP A 130 21.92 5.87 -7.46
C ASP A 130 21.02 7.06 -7.74
N THR A 131 20.46 7.16 -8.95
CA THR A 131 19.53 8.23 -9.33
C THR A 131 18.22 8.23 -8.55
N ILE A 132 17.86 7.10 -7.92
CA ILE A 132 16.72 6.98 -7.01
C ILE A 132 17.12 7.33 -5.57
N ARG A 133 18.39 7.15 -5.22
CA ARG A 133 18.91 7.42 -3.88
C ARG A 133 19.08 8.92 -3.71
N LYS A 134 18.63 9.46 -2.57
CA LYS A 134 18.79 10.88 -2.19
C LYS A 134 18.06 11.91 -3.07
N GLN A 135 17.07 11.51 -3.88
CA GLN A 135 16.21 12.46 -4.59
C GLN A 135 15.39 13.33 -3.62
N ASN A 136 14.89 12.74 -2.53
CA ASN A 136 14.16 13.44 -1.47
C ASN A 136 14.04 12.57 -0.20
N ASP A 137 13.55 13.18 0.89
CA ASP A 137 13.40 12.57 2.22
C ASP A 137 12.27 11.53 2.34
N PHE A 138 11.50 11.31 1.27
CA PHE A 138 10.38 10.36 1.25
C PHE A 138 10.70 9.07 0.48
N VAL A 139 11.93 8.88 -0.01
CA VAL A 139 12.34 7.64 -0.71
C VAL A 139 13.20 6.78 0.21
N TYR A 140 12.75 5.55 0.45
CA TYR A 140 13.40 4.61 1.35
C TYR A 140 13.89 3.39 0.58
N THR A 141 15.16 3.39 0.19
CA THR A 141 15.78 2.26 -0.54
C THR A 141 16.29 1.18 0.41
N ILE A 142 15.97 -0.09 0.14
CA ILE A 142 16.43 -1.24 0.95
C ILE A 142 17.39 -2.18 0.21
N ARG A 143 17.56 -2.01 -1.10
CA ARG A 143 18.49 -2.80 -1.91
C ARG A 143 19.89 -2.17 -1.86
N ALA A 144 20.93 -2.99 -2.07
CA ALA A 144 22.30 -2.54 -2.34
C ALA A 144 22.39 -1.69 -3.62
N THR A 145 23.39 -0.82 -3.72
CA THR A 145 23.66 -0.07 -4.95
C THR A 145 24.19 -1.01 -6.04
N TYR A 146 24.23 -0.57 -7.30
CA TYR A 146 24.89 -1.35 -8.37
C TYR A 146 26.43 -1.26 -8.32
N ASN A 147 26.97 -0.36 -7.51
CA ASN A 147 28.40 -0.05 -7.43
C ASN A 147 29.09 -0.75 -6.24
N GLU A 148 28.44 -1.76 -5.67
CA GLU A 148 28.93 -2.58 -4.55
C GLU A 148 29.34 -3.98 -5.02
#